data_AF-A0A9J9LCD1-F1
#
_entry.id   AF-A0A9J9LCD1-F1
#
_cell.length_a   1.000
_cell.length_b   1.000
_cell.length_c   1.000
_cell.angle_alpha   90.00
_cell.angle_beta   90.00
_cell.angle_gamma   90.00
#
_symmetry.space_group_name_H-M   'P 1'
#
loop_
_entity.id
_entity.type
_entity.pdbx_description
1 polymer ?
#
loop_
_entity_poly.entity_id
_entity_poly.type
_entity_poly.pdbx_seq_one_letter_code
_entity_poly.pdbx_strand_id
1 'polypeptide(L)'
;MDAIDRVHWERIHIDRFPHGACGHCSEMLAYYLQLRFGITANYVCKEFYDAHGARETSHAWLELGGLIIDISGDQFGWPAVIVTRHSDAHERGEGDLRHPFKLDPAWWSQQCAGVWAAIQRHLPDRHGCQV
;
A
#
# COMPACT_ATOMS: atom_id res chain seq x y z
N MET A 1 -15.47 -6.29 -4.95
CA MET A 1 -15.37 -5.86 -6.36
C MET A 1 -14.13 -5.00 -6.42
N ASP A 2 -13.09 -5.47 -7.07
CA ASP A 2 -11.86 -4.68 -7.22
C ASP A 2 -12.13 -3.52 -8.18
N ALA A 3 -11.62 -2.34 -7.85
CA ALA A 3 -11.76 -1.16 -8.69
C ALA A 3 -11.04 -1.31 -10.04
N ILE A 4 -10.14 -2.29 -10.17
CA ILE A 4 -9.47 -2.64 -11.41
C ILE A 4 -9.54 -4.14 -11.67
N ASP A 5 -9.52 -4.51 -12.95
CA ASP A 5 -9.54 -5.90 -13.39
C ASP A 5 -8.16 -6.58 -13.28
N ARG A 6 -8.17 -7.90 -13.44
CA ARG A 6 -6.97 -8.74 -13.44
C ARG A 6 -5.90 -8.30 -14.45
N VAL A 7 -6.31 -7.74 -15.60
CA VAL A 7 -5.38 -7.37 -16.69
C VAL A 7 -4.41 -6.29 -16.25
N HIS A 8 -4.87 -5.33 -15.43
CA HIS A 8 -3.99 -4.26 -14.94
C HIS A 8 -2.98 -4.77 -13.93
N TRP A 9 -3.38 -5.68 -13.05
CA TRP A 9 -2.48 -6.32 -12.08
C TRP A 9 -1.44 -7.22 -12.75
N GLU A 10 -1.85 -8.05 -13.72
CA GLU A 10 -0.95 -8.96 -14.43
C GLU A 10 0.18 -8.23 -15.18
N ARG A 11 -0.10 -7.01 -15.68
CA ARG A 11 0.89 -6.18 -16.37
C ARG A 11 2.06 -5.73 -15.48
N ILE A 12 1.87 -5.74 -14.16
CA ILE A 12 2.90 -5.40 -13.17
C ILE A 12 3.28 -6.62 -12.33
N HIS A 13 3.12 -7.81 -12.90
CA HIS A 13 3.51 -9.10 -12.31
C HIS A 13 2.74 -9.49 -11.05
N ILE A 14 1.53 -8.94 -10.86
CA ILE A 14 0.58 -9.39 -9.83
C ILE A 14 -0.45 -10.30 -10.49
N ASP A 15 -0.36 -11.60 -10.22
CA ASP A 15 -1.25 -12.61 -10.79
C ASP A 15 -2.58 -12.72 -10.04
N ARG A 16 -2.57 -12.45 -8.72
CA ARG A 16 -3.74 -12.53 -7.86
C ARG A 16 -3.75 -11.41 -6.82
N PHE A 17 -4.51 -10.36 -7.07
CA PHE A 17 -4.79 -9.34 -6.07
C PHE A 17 -5.50 -9.96 -4.84
N PRO A 18 -5.13 -9.59 -3.59
CA PRO A 18 -4.11 -8.60 -3.20
C PRO A 18 -2.68 -9.15 -2.99
N HIS A 19 -2.41 -10.44 -3.25
CA HIS A 19 -1.09 -11.04 -2.99
C HIS A 19 0.02 -10.36 -3.78
N GLY A 20 1.02 -9.84 -3.06
CA GLY A 20 2.18 -9.15 -3.64
C GLY A 20 1.91 -7.69 -3.99
N ALA A 21 0.67 -7.20 -3.87
CA ALA A 21 0.28 -5.84 -4.23
C ALA A 21 0.45 -4.82 -3.09
N CYS A 22 0.85 -5.26 -1.87
CA CYS A 22 0.94 -4.40 -0.68
C CYS A 22 1.82 -3.15 -0.89
N GLY A 23 2.96 -3.28 -1.57
CA GLY A 23 3.83 -2.15 -1.92
C GLY A 23 3.14 -1.16 -2.86
N HIS A 24 2.52 -1.66 -3.94
CA HIS A 24 1.77 -0.85 -4.91
C HIS A 24 0.60 -0.13 -4.25
N CYS A 25 -0.17 -0.84 -3.41
CA CYS A 25 -1.31 -0.28 -2.69
C CYS A 25 -0.88 0.83 -1.74
N SER A 26 0.19 0.61 -0.98
CA SER A 26 0.74 1.59 -0.04
C SER A 26 1.22 2.85 -0.76
N GLU A 27 1.98 2.70 -1.84
CA GLU A 27 2.48 3.82 -2.63
C GLU A 27 1.34 4.61 -3.30
N MET A 28 0.37 3.93 -3.92
CA MET A 28 -0.80 4.58 -4.52
C MET A 28 -1.65 5.32 -3.49
N LEU A 29 -1.86 4.72 -2.31
CA LEU A 29 -2.58 5.37 -1.23
C LEU A 29 -1.81 6.59 -0.72
N ALA A 30 -0.50 6.49 -0.52
CA ALA A 30 0.32 7.60 -0.05
C ALA A 30 0.33 8.76 -1.06
N TYR A 31 0.44 8.45 -2.35
CA TYR A 31 0.32 9.44 -3.40
C TYR A 31 -1.05 10.11 -3.43
N TYR A 32 -2.14 9.33 -3.28
CA TYR A 32 -3.49 9.87 -3.17
C TYR A 32 -3.62 10.83 -1.97
N LEU A 33 -3.13 10.42 -0.79
CA LEU A 33 -3.16 11.23 0.43
C LEU A 33 -2.38 12.54 0.27
N GLN A 34 -1.18 12.47 -0.32
CA GLN A 34 -0.36 13.65 -0.56
C GLN A 34 -1.01 14.58 -1.59
N LEU A 35 -1.48 14.04 -2.72
CA LEU A 35 -2.09 14.81 -3.81
C LEU A 35 -3.41 15.49 -3.40
N ARG A 36 -4.22 14.83 -2.57
CA ARG A 36 -5.58 15.29 -2.22
C ARG A 36 -5.65 16.08 -0.92
N PHE A 37 -4.81 15.75 0.05
CA PHE A 37 -4.90 16.30 1.40
C PHE A 37 -3.59 16.94 1.89
N GLY A 38 -2.51 16.88 1.11
CA GLY A 38 -1.20 17.36 1.56
C GLY A 38 -0.61 16.50 2.70
N ILE A 39 -1.12 15.29 2.90
CA ILE A 39 -0.70 14.39 3.97
C ILE A 39 0.46 13.51 3.46
N THR A 40 1.60 13.56 4.14
CA THR A 40 2.73 12.68 3.90
C THR A 40 2.77 11.60 4.98
N ALA A 41 2.32 10.38 4.64
CA ALA A 41 2.48 9.21 5.49
C ALA A 41 3.88 8.60 5.29
N ASN A 42 4.34 7.82 6.27
CA ASN A 42 5.52 6.98 6.10
C ASN A 42 5.13 5.68 5.42
N TYR A 43 5.86 5.31 4.37
CA TYR A 43 5.88 3.94 3.89
C TYR A 43 6.68 3.10 4.88
N VAL A 44 6.14 1.95 5.26
CA VAL A 44 6.78 0.97 6.14
C VAL A 44 6.76 -0.37 5.43
N CYS A 45 7.90 -1.04 5.37
CA CYS A 45 8.00 -2.41 4.90
C CYS A 45 8.84 -3.23 5.88
N LYS A 46 8.32 -4.39 6.26
CA LYS A 46 8.97 -5.33 7.17
C LYS A 46 8.99 -6.74 6.60
N GLU A 47 9.95 -7.51 7.08
CA GLU A 47 10.13 -8.93 6.76
C GLU A 47 9.49 -9.78 7.87
N PHE A 48 8.91 -10.91 7.48
CA PHE A 48 8.25 -11.86 8.37
C PHE A 48 8.95 -13.20 8.27
N TYR A 49 9.12 -13.85 9.42
CA TYR A 49 9.84 -15.10 9.55
C TYR A 49 8.97 -16.13 10.25
N ASP A 50 9.15 -17.39 9.91
CA ASP A 50 8.49 -18.51 10.57
C ASP A 50 9.10 -18.79 11.96
N ALA A 51 8.53 -19.75 12.69
CA ALA A 51 9.01 -20.14 14.01
C ALA A 51 10.45 -20.72 14.03
N HIS A 52 11.01 -21.02 12.86
CA HIS A 52 12.36 -21.55 12.68
C HIS A 52 13.35 -20.47 12.19
N GLY A 53 12.89 -19.22 12.03
CA GLY A 53 13.70 -18.10 11.56
C GLY A 53 13.91 -18.09 10.04
N ALA A 54 13.17 -18.89 9.27
CA ALA A 54 13.20 -18.82 7.81
C ALA A 54 12.29 -17.67 7.33
N ARG A 55 12.76 -16.90 6.35
CA ARG A 55 11.99 -15.79 5.76
C ARG A 55 10.73 -16.36 5.09
N GLU A 56 9.57 -15.89 5.53
CA GLU A 56 8.26 -16.27 5.01
C GLU A 56 7.81 -15.29 3.92
N THR A 57 7.79 -14.00 4.23
CA THR A 57 7.28 -12.95 3.33
C THR A 57 7.75 -11.56 3.76
N SER A 58 7.44 -10.53 2.98
CA SER A 58 7.45 -9.13 3.42
C SER A 58 6.05 -8.53 3.33
N HIS A 59 5.81 -7.45 4.05
CA HIS A 59 4.58 -6.67 3.95
C HIS A 59 4.85 -5.18 4.02
N ALA A 60 4.08 -4.41 3.26
CA ALA A 60 4.15 -2.97 3.22
C ALA A 60 2.80 -2.32 3.56
N TRP A 61 2.86 -1.24 4.33
CA TRP A 61 1.70 -0.43 4.73
C TRP A 61 2.11 1.04 4.92
N LEU A 62 1.16 1.88 5.31
CA LEU A 62 1.41 3.27 5.67
C LEU A 62 1.29 3.52 7.16
N GLU A 63 2.13 4.40 7.68
CA GLU A 63 2.00 4.93 9.04
C GLU A 63 1.92 6.45 9.08
N LEU A 64 0.93 6.98 9.80
CA LEU A 64 0.70 8.41 9.99
C LEU A 64 0.51 8.72 11.48
N GLY A 65 1.51 9.31 12.14
CA GLY A 65 1.42 9.67 13.56
C GLY A 65 1.05 8.48 14.46
N GLY A 66 1.66 7.32 14.22
CA GLY A 66 1.38 6.06 14.93
C GLY A 66 0.07 5.39 14.56
N LEU A 67 -0.62 5.83 13.50
CA LEU A 67 -1.75 5.13 12.91
C LEU A 67 -1.25 4.24 11.77
N ILE A 68 -1.43 2.93 11.89
CA ILE A 68 -1.23 1.94 10.83
C ILE A 68 -2.43 2.00 9.88
N ILE A 69 -2.16 2.09 8.58
CA ILE A 69 -3.14 2.08 7.50
C ILE A 69 -2.67 1.04 6.48
N ASP A 70 -3.35 -0.11 6.46
CA ASP A 70 -3.11 -1.20 5.52
C ASP A 70 -4.42 -1.52 4.78
N ILE A 71 -4.39 -1.45 3.45
CA ILE A 71 -5.54 -1.70 2.57
C ILE A 71 -5.37 -3.01 1.77
N SER A 72 -4.46 -3.87 2.23
CA SER A 72 -4.07 -5.13 1.58
C SER A 72 -3.86 -6.28 2.57
N GLY A 73 -4.32 -6.12 3.82
CA GLY A 73 -4.09 -7.10 4.89
C GLY A 73 -4.76 -8.45 4.64
N ASP A 74 -5.81 -8.48 3.82
CA ASP A 74 -6.46 -9.69 3.36
C ASP A 74 -5.57 -10.61 2.50
N GLN A 75 -4.39 -10.14 2.05
CA GLN A 75 -3.36 -11.03 1.46
C GLN A 75 -2.84 -12.09 2.45
N PHE A 76 -3.08 -11.91 3.74
CA PHE A 76 -2.72 -12.87 4.80
C PHE A 76 -3.95 -13.41 5.55
N GLY A 77 -5.15 -13.16 5.04
CA GLY A 77 -6.39 -13.49 5.74
C GLY A 77 -6.71 -12.56 6.92
N TRP A 78 -6.06 -11.40 7.03
CA TRP A 78 -6.47 -10.34 7.95
C TRP A 78 -7.65 -9.55 7.37
N PRO A 79 -8.22 -8.57 8.10
CA PRO A 79 -9.19 -7.66 7.50
C PRO A 79 -8.62 -6.95 6.27
N ALA A 80 -9.44 -6.77 5.23
CA ALA A 80 -9.02 -6.14 3.97
C ALA A 80 -8.55 -4.68 4.16
N VAL A 81 -9.14 -3.98 5.13
CA VAL A 81 -8.71 -2.64 5.53
C VAL A 81 -8.49 -2.62 7.03
N ILE A 82 -7.29 -2.24 7.44
CA ILE A 82 -6.85 -2.13 8.83
C ILE A 82 -6.43 -0.68 9.06
N VAL A 83 -7.13 -0.01 9.98
CA VAL A 83 -6.80 1.35 10.42
C VAL A 83 -6.79 1.36 11.94
N THR A 84 -5.60 1.25 12.54
CA THR A 84 -5.44 1.05 14.00
C THR A 84 -4.14 1.65 14.49
N ARG A 85 -4.03 1.90 15.80
CA ARG A 85 -2.76 2.30 16.43
C ARG A 85 -1.93 1.11 16.93
N HIS A 86 -2.56 -0.05 17.06
CA HIS A 86 -1.93 -1.26 17.60
C HIS A 86 -2.33 -2.46 16.77
N SER A 87 -1.36 -3.29 16.44
CA SER A 87 -1.58 -4.52 15.69
C SER A 87 -0.43 -5.50 15.89
N ASP A 88 -0.66 -6.54 16.68
CA ASP A 88 0.29 -7.65 16.89
C ASP A 88 0.82 -8.21 15.56
N ALA A 89 -0.06 -8.31 14.55
CA ALA A 89 0.28 -8.76 13.21
C ALA A 89 1.39 -7.92 12.55
N HIS A 90 1.36 -6.60 12.65
CA HIS A 90 2.36 -5.70 12.08
C HIS A 90 3.61 -5.59 12.96
N GLU A 91 3.43 -5.72 14.28
CA GLU A 91 4.51 -5.64 15.27
C GLU A 91 5.45 -6.86 15.22
N ARG A 92 4.95 -8.03 14.79
CA ARG A 92 5.76 -9.24 14.59
C ARG A 92 6.81 -9.12 13.49
N GLY A 93 6.62 -8.20 12.54
CA GLY A 93 7.57 -7.99 11.45
C GLY A 93 8.92 -7.49 11.97
N GLU A 94 10.00 -8.04 11.41
CA GLU A 94 11.38 -7.66 11.67
C GLU A 94 11.91 -6.71 10.58
N GLY A 95 12.94 -5.95 10.94
CA GLY A 95 13.42 -4.84 10.12
C GLY A 95 12.51 -3.61 10.19
N ASP A 96 12.98 -2.51 9.62
CA ASP A 96 12.22 -1.25 9.57
C ASP A 96 12.66 -0.43 8.36
N LEU A 97 12.32 -0.89 7.15
CA LEU A 97 12.39 0.00 5.99
C LEU A 97 11.25 1.01 6.13
N ARG A 98 11.57 2.14 6.71
CA ARG A 98 10.63 3.23 7.00
C ARG A 98 11.14 4.52 6.42
N HIS A 99 10.32 5.16 5.61
CA HIS A 99 10.62 6.48 5.09
C HIS A 99 9.33 7.26 4.81
N PRO A 100 9.37 8.61 4.89
CA PRO A 100 8.26 9.41 4.36
C PRO A 100 8.04 9.04 2.90
N PHE A 101 6.78 9.00 2.48
CA PHE A 101 6.45 8.78 1.08
C PHE A 101 7.16 9.82 0.21
N LYS A 102 7.84 9.30 -0.81
CA LYS A 102 8.50 10.10 -1.84
C LYS A 102 8.30 9.37 -3.15
N LEU A 103 7.62 10.03 -4.08
CA LEU A 103 7.42 9.51 -5.43
C LEU A 103 8.78 9.35 -6.11
N ASP A 104 9.23 8.10 -6.26
CA ASP A 104 10.35 7.73 -7.13
C ASP A 104 9.81 7.56 -8.57
N PRO A 105 10.15 8.46 -9.51
CA PRO A 105 9.63 8.39 -10.87
C PRO A 105 9.97 7.09 -11.61
N ALA A 106 11.14 6.51 -11.34
CA ALA A 106 11.59 5.29 -12.02
C ALA A 106 10.73 4.09 -11.59
N TRP A 107 10.57 3.90 -10.28
CA TRP A 107 9.71 2.85 -9.73
C TRP A 107 8.23 3.10 -10.11
N TRP A 108 7.74 4.32 -9.96
CA TRP A 108 6.33 4.67 -10.20
C TRP A 108 5.90 4.42 -11.63
N SER A 109 6.73 4.79 -12.60
CA SER A 109 6.42 4.60 -14.03
C SER A 109 6.25 3.12 -14.40
N GLN A 110 7.00 2.22 -13.75
CA GLN A 110 6.98 0.79 -14.03
C GLN A 110 5.89 0.07 -13.24
N GLN A 111 5.71 0.44 -11.97
CA GLN A 111 4.94 -0.34 -11.01
C GLN A 111 3.54 0.22 -10.76
N CYS A 112 3.38 1.54 -10.73
CA CYS A 112 2.11 2.14 -10.30
C CYS A 112 1.36 2.87 -11.40
N ALA A 113 2.03 3.48 -12.38
CA ALA A 113 1.40 4.41 -13.32
C ALA A 113 0.20 3.82 -14.09
N GLY A 114 0.33 2.58 -14.56
CA GLY A 114 -0.75 1.90 -15.30
C GLY A 114 -1.98 1.60 -14.43
N VAL A 115 -1.76 1.10 -13.21
CA VAL A 115 -2.83 0.84 -12.25
C VAL A 115 -3.45 2.14 -11.76
N TRP A 116 -2.62 3.13 -11.44
CA TRP A 116 -3.03 4.46 -11.03
C TRP A 116 -3.96 5.10 -12.07
N ALA A 117 -3.57 5.08 -13.35
CA ALA A 117 -4.40 5.58 -14.45
C ALA A 117 -5.76 4.87 -14.54
N ALA A 118 -5.79 3.55 -14.29
CA ALA A 118 -7.02 2.77 -14.31
C ALA A 118 -7.97 3.15 -13.15
N ILE A 119 -7.43 3.34 -11.93
CA ILE A 119 -8.26 3.68 -10.77
C ILE A 119 -8.78 5.12 -10.79
N GLN A 120 -8.20 6.05 -11.57
CA GLN A 120 -8.58 7.46 -11.53
C GLN A 120 -10.08 7.69 -11.77
N ARG A 121 -10.73 6.89 -12.61
CA ARG A 121 -12.17 6.98 -12.90
C ARG A 121 -13.07 6.63 -11.70
N HIS A 122 -12.51 5.98 -10.69
CA HIS A 122 -13.21 5.57 -9.47
C HIS A 122 -12.93 6.51 -8.30
N LEU A 123 -11.97 7.43 -8.46
CA LEU A 123 -11.67 8.41 -7.43
C LEU A 123 -12.71 9.54 -7.45
N PRO A 124 -13.14 10.04 -6.29
CA PRO A 124 -14.09 11.14 -6.24
C PRO A 124 -13.51 12.40 -6.91
N ASP A 125 -14.34 13.15 -7.61
CA ASP A 125 -13.95 14.42 -8.24
C ASP A 125 -13.39 15.43 -7.23
N ARG A 126 -12.57 16.36 -7.72
CA ARG A 126 -12.06 17.48 -6.92
C ARG A 126 -13.15 18.54 -6.73
N HIS A 127 -14.21 18.22 -6.01
CA HIS A 127 -15.14 19.25 -5.56
C HIS A 127 -14.70 19.77 -4.18
N GLY A 128 -14.06 20.96 -4.18
CA GLY A 128 -14.10 21.85 -3.01
C GLY A 128 -12.84 22.00 -2.16
N CYS A 129 -11.68 22.34 -2.74
CA CYS A 129 -10.68 23.11 -2.00
C CYS A 129 -10.26 24.30 -2.88
N GLN A 130 -11.05 25.37 -2.81
CA GLN A 130 -10.55 26.71 -3.12
C GLN A 130 -9.90 27.20 -1.83
N VAL A 131 -8.59 27.47 -1.91
CA VAL A 131 -7.89 28.36 -0.97
C VAL A 131 -8.40 29.78 -1.10
#